data_AF-A0A1F5BB21-F1
#
_entry.id   AF-A0A1F5BB21-F1
#
_cell.length_a   1.000
_cell.length_b   1.000
_cell.length_c   1.000
_cell.angle_alpha   90.00
_cell.angle_beta   90.00
_cell.angle_gamma   90.00
#
_symmetry.space_group_name_H-M   'P 1'
#
loop_
_entity.id
_entity.type
_entity.pdbx_description
1 polymer ?
#
loop_
_entity_poly.entity_id
_entity_poly.type
_entity_poly.pdbx_seq_one_letter_code
_entity_poly.pdbx_strand_id
1 'polypeptide(L)'
;MTVAFAAIFAPAAPGLGQEAESTDRPATVHLNAYIEAFNSGSLDRMKAFFEAHFASSALKETPVAQRLARYQGGKAQLKSFAVEKTVSELPFQTSILARAGNGDDILLRAMVEKTPPHKLVAIFAELVEDPANIDVPEPKADEKEFIAAVRGFLEERTRADEFSGVALIAADSGVLFHEAYGNADREMKIPNRKDTKFNLGSINKNFTRVAIHQLARQGKLSLDDSIGKFLPDYPNAQAAEKVTVRHLLNMTSGIGDFFGSRYDATPKEKIRTLQDYLPLFADRPLEFEPGTNNRYSNGGYVVLGLIIEKVSGVDYYSFVRENIFKPCGMLNTDSFARDADVPNLARGYTLDDEPARARVLNHATLPGRGSSAGGGYSTAEDMLKYVLALKDKKLDLPDAASGLGIAGGAPGINSALEWDPRSGYIVIVLTNFDPPTAGQAARRIVGWLPQ
;
A
#
# COMPACT_ATOMS: atom_id res chain seq x y z
N MET A 1 7.37 9.56 0.44
CA MET A 1 6.05 10.22 0.43
C MET A 1 5.31 9.63 -0.76
N THR A 2 4.47 8.61 -0.52
CA THR A 2 3.70 7.93 -1.58
C THR A 2 2.26 8.02 -1.13
N VAL A 3 1.48 8.88 -1.77
CA VAL A 3 0.04 8.97 -1.53
C VAL A 3 -0.56 7.71 -2.17
N ALA A 4 -0.95 6.75 -1.34
CA ALA A 4 -1.67 5.56 -1.80
C ALA A 4 -3.09 5.98 -2.22
N PHE A 5 -3.46 5.72 -3.47
CA PHE A 5 -4.77 6.01 -4.02
C PHE A 5 -5.62 4.75 -4.04
N ALA A 6 -6.79 4.80 -3.41
CA ALA A 6 -7.91 3.92 -3.73
C ALA A 6 -8.57 4.46 -5.00
N ALA A 7 -8.50 3.69 -6.10
CA ALA A 7 -9.32 3.86 -7.29
C ALA A 7 -10.75 3.35 -7.05
N ILE A 8 -11.68 3.70 -7.94
CA ILE A 8 -13.08 3.25 -7.99
C ILE A 8 -13.38 2.91 -9.47
N PHE A 9 -14.20 1.88 -9.77
CA PHE A 9 -14.57 1.18 -11.03
C PHE A 9 -15.98 0.61 -10.81
N ALA A 10 -16.89 0.84 -11.76
CA ALA A 10 -18.28 0.40 -11.69
C ALA A 10 -18.43 -1.07 -12.17
N PRO A 11 -19.57 -1.77 -11.91
CA PRO A 11 -19.66 -3.22 -12.04
C PRO A 11 -19.75 -3.71 -13.50
N ALA A 12 -19.20 -4.91 -13.74
CA ALA A 12 -19.38 -5.64 -14.99
C ALA A 12 -20.83 -6.16 -15.15
N ALA A 13 -21.42 -5.93 -16.33
CA ALA A 13 -22.64 -6.60 -16.81
C ALA A 13 -22.25 -7.66 -17.86
N PRO A 14 -23.03 -8.75 -18.05
CA PRO A 14 -22.59 -9.89 -18.84
C PRO A 14 -22.84 -9.70 -20.34
N GLY A 15 -21.90 -10.16 -21.17
CA GLY A 15 -22.19 -10.65 -22.52
C GLY A 15 -21.62 -9.85 -23.68
N LEU A 16 -20.52 -10.39 -24.23
CA LEU A 16 -20.12 -10.46 -25.64
C LEU A 16 -20.83 -9.49 -26.62
N GLY A 17 -20.15 -8.39 -26.94
CA GLY A 17 -20.33 -7.64 -28.17
C GLY A 17 -18.98 -7.06 -28.57
N GLN A 18 -18.58 -7.19 -29.84
CA GLN A 18 -17.42 -6.48 -30.38
C GLN A 18 -17.58 -4.98 -30.09
N GLU A 19 -16.74 -4.42 -29.22
CA GLU A 19 -16.73 -3.00 -28.88
C GLU A 19 -16.37 -2.18 -30.13
N ALA A 20 -17.24 -1.24 -30.51
CA ALA A 20 -16.90 -0.24 -31.51
C ALA A 20 -15.88 0.73 -30.91
N GLU A 21 -14.75 0.93 -31.58
CA GLU A 21 -13.76 1.94 -31.21
C GLU A 21 -14.40 3.34 -31.20
N SER A 22 -14.59 3.91 -30.01
CA SER A 22 -15.03 5.29 -29.86
C SER A 22 -13.89 6.25 -30.19
N THR A 23 -14.05 7.08 -31.22
CA THR A 23 -13.10 8.13 -31.58
C THR A 23 -13.09 9.31 -30.62
N ASP A 24 -14.08 9.44 -29.73
CA ASP A 24 -14.37 10.67 -28.99
C ASP A 24 -13.52 10.89 -27.73
N ARG A 25 -12.55 10.00 -27.43
CA ARG A 25 -11.58 10.11 -26.31
C ARG A 25 -12.15 10.77 -25.03
N PRO A 26 -13.26 10.27 -24.48
CA PRO A 26 -13.99 10.92 -23.38
C PRO A 26 -13.13 11.20 -22.13
N ALA A 27 -12.16 10.33 -21.83
CA ALA A 27 -11.23 10.53 -20.73
C ALA A 27 -10.39 11.82 -20.88
N THR A 28 -10.00 12.20 -22.10
CA THR A 28 -9.25 13.42 -22.38
C THR A 28 -10.08 14.66 -22.01
N VAL A 29 -11.36 14.68 -22.37
CA VAL A 29 -12.29 15.77 -22.04
C VAL A 29 -12.39 15.95 -20.53
N HIS A 30 -12.60 14.85 -19.81
CA HIS A 30 -12.72 14.86 -18.36
C HIS A 30 -11.42 15.28 -17.65
N LEU A 31 -10.27 14.85 -18.14
CA LEU A 31 -8.98 15.18 -17.55
C LEU A 31 -8.62 16.65 -17.73
N ASN A 32 -8.93 17.23 -18.89
CA ASN A 32 -8.73 18.66 -19.13
C ASN A 32 -9.63 19.51 -18.21
N ALA A 33 -10.90 19.12 -18.04
CA ALA A 33 -11.80 19.80 -17.10
C ALA A 33 -11.31 19.71 -15.64
N TYR A 34 -10.70 18.57 -15.25
CA TYR A 34 -10.07 18.43 -13.93
C TYR A 34 -8.91 19.42 -13.74
N ILE A 35 -8.02 19.52 -14.73
CA ILE A 35 -6.87 20.42 -14.70
C ILE A 35 -7.32 21.88 -14.57
N GLU A 36 -8.34 22.29 -15.33
CA GLU A 36 -8.92 23.64 -15.24
C GLU A 36 -9.51 23.92 -13.84
N ALA A 37 -10.34 23.00 -13.34
CA ALA A 37 -10.95 23.13 -12.02
C ALA A 37 -9.87 23.18 -10.91
N PHE A 38 -8.85 22.31 -10.99
CA PHE A 38 -7.74 22.28 -10.04
C PHE A 38 -6.94 23.59 -10.05
N ASN A 39 -6.62 24.09 -11.24
CA ASN A 39 -5.87 25.33 -11.42
C ASN A 39 -6.61 26.55 -10.91
N SER A 40 -7.95 26.57 -10.98
CA SER A 40 -8.77 27.68 -10.50
C SER A 40 -8.58 28.03 -9.02
N GLY A 41 -8.15 27.05 -8.19
CA GLY A 41 -8.06 27.25 -6.74
C GLY A 41 -9.39 27.32 -6.00
N SER A 42 -10.52 27.28 -6.72
CA SER A 42 -11.86 27.40 -6.14
C SER A 42 -12.40 26.06 -5.63
N LEU A 43 -12.74 26.00 -4.35
CA LEU A 43 -13.35 24.81 -3.75
C LEU A 43 -14.74 24.52 -4.36
N ASP A 44 -15.50 25.56 -4.67
CA ASP A 44 -16.82 25.44 -5.32
C ASP A 44 -16.71 24.89 -6.74
N ARG A 45 -15.72 25.36 -7.53
CA ARG A 45 -15.47 24.81 -8.88
C ARG A 45 -15.05 23.35 -8.81
N MET A 46 -14.20 22.98 -7.86
CA MET A 46 -13.82 21.57 -7.67
C MET A 46 -14.98 20.70 -7.21
N LYS A 47 -15.84 21.22 -6.33
CA LYS A 47 -17.05 20.52 -5.89
C LYS A 47 -17.98 20.26 -7.08
N ALA A 48 -18.27 21.30 -7.86
CA ALA A 48 -19.10 21.19 -9.06
C ALA A 48 -18.49 20.22 -10.08
N PHE A 49 -17.17 20.25 -10.26
CA PHE A 49 -16.47 19.27 -11.10
C PHE A 49 -16.71 17.84 -10.61
N PHE A 50 -16.52 17.55 -9.32
CA PHE A 50 -16.73 16.20 -8.81
C PHE A 50 -18.17 15.72 -8.98
N GLU A 51 -19.15 16.57 -8.70
CA GLU A 51 -20.57 16.24 -8.83
C GLU A 51 -20.98 16.01 -10.29
N ALA A 52 -20.45 16.81 -11.23
CA ALA A 52 -20.82 16.73 -12.64
C ALA A 52 -20.07 15.66 -13.42
N HIS A 53 -18.81 15.37 -13.09
CA HIS A 53 -17.95 14.56 -13.94
C HIS A 53 -17.78 13.11 -13.46
N PHE A 54 -17.95 12.80 -12.17
CA PHE A 54 -17.79 11.44 -11.67
C PHE A 54 -19.05 10.59 -11.80
N ALA A 55 -18.87 9.30 -12.06
CA ALA A 55 -19.91 8.30 -12.06
C ALA A 55 -20.55 8.18 -10.66
N SER A 56 -21.83 7.85 -10.60
CA SER A 56 -22.55 7.71 -9.32
C SER A 56 -21.93 6.61 -8.44
N SER A 57 -21.43 5.53 -9.03
CA SER A 57 -20.64 4.50 -8.36
C SER A 57 -19.39 5.08 -7.70
N ALA A 58 -18.64 5.91 -8.44
CA ALA A 58 -17.45 6.59 -7.95
C ALA A 58 -17.73 7.63 -6.86
N LEU A 59 -18.89 8.29 -6.90
CA LEU A 59 -19.30 9.21 -5.83
C LEU A 59 -19.76 8.48 -4.57
N LYS A 60 -20.37 7.29 -4.70
CA LYS A 60 -20.77 6.47 -3.55
C LYS A 60 -19.58 5.96 -2.76
N GLU A 61 -18.52 5.54 -3.44
CA GLU A 61 -17.32 4.96 -2.81
C GLU A 61 -16.37 6.00 -2.23
N THR A 62 -16.16 7.13 -2.91
CA THR A 62 -15.42 8.28 -2.37
C THR A 62 -16.31 9.51 -2.53
N PRO A 63 -17.04 9.89 -1.46
CA PRO A 63 -17.91 11.05 -1.47
C PRO A 63 -17.17 12.34 -1.82
N VAL A 64 -17.90 13.31 -2.37
CA VAL A 64 -17.37 14.61 -2.77
C VAL A 64 -16.58 15.29 -1.65
N ALA A 65 -17.04 15.22 -0.41
CA ALA A 65 -16.33 15.80 0.75
C ALA A 65 -14.90 15.23 0.92
N GLN A 66 -14.73 13.92 0.75
CA GLN A 66 -13.42 13.28 0.85
C GLN A 66 -12.52 13.66 -0.34
N ARG A 67 -13.10 13.80 -1.54
CA ARG A 67 -12.37 14.27 -2.73
C ARG A 67 -11.92 15.73 -2.57
N LEU A 68 -12.75 16.58 -1.98
CA LEU A 68 -12.41 17.97 -1.68
C LEU A 68 -11.26 18.06 -0.68
N ALA A 69 -11.26 17.25 0.38
CA ALA A 69 -10.14 17.20 1.33
C ALA A 69 -8.82 16.80 0.64
N ARG A 70 -8.85 15.79 -0.24
CA ARG A 70 -7.69 15.41 -1.06
C ARG A 70 -7.25 16.53 -2.00
N TYR A 71 -8.19 17.21 -2.65
CA TYR A 71 -7.92 18.37 -3.49
C TYR A 71 -7.23 19.48 -2.71
N GLN A 72 -7.70 19.84 -1.52
CA GLN A 72 -7.10 20.90 -0.70
C GLN A 72 -5.64 20.59 -0.36
N GLY A 73 -5.36 19.35 0.08
CA GLY A 73 -3.99 18.91 0.34
C GLY A 73 -3.12 18.93 -0.91
N GLY A 74 -3.62 18.37 -2.02
CA GLY A 74 -2.90 18.35 -3.30
C GLY A 74 -2.65 19.76 -3.87
N LYS A 75 -3.61 20.68 -3.72
CA LYS A 75 -3.47 22.08 -4.16
C LYS A 75 -2.43 22.83 -3.35
N ALA A 76 -2.38 22.61 -2.04
CA ALA A 76 -1.36 23.22 -1.18
C ALA A 76 0.06 22.77 -1.58
N GLN A 77 0.22 21.51 -2.00
CA GLN A 77 1.51 20.95 -2.40
C GLN A 77 1.89 21.28 -3.85
N LEU A 78 1.05 20.90 -4.82
CA LEU A 78 1.35 20.93 -6.25
C LEU A 78 1.09 22.29 -6.89
N LYS A 79 0.28 23.14 -6.24
CA LYS A 79 -0.09 24.52 -6.64
C LYS A 79 -0.89 24.65 -7.95
N SER A 80 -0.43 24.09 -9.06
CA SER A 80 -1.05 24.16 -10.38
C SER A 80 -0.50 23.06 -11.28
N PHE A 81 -1.13 22.80 -12.43
CA PHE A 81 -0.64 21.93 -13.49
C PHE A 81 -0.51 22.70 -14.80
N ALA A 82 0.67 22.68 -15.41
CA ALA A 82 0.89 23.12 -16.79
C ALA A 82 1.07 21.87 -17.66
N VAL A 83 0.18 21.66 -18.64
CA VAL A 83 0.25 20.49 -19.53
C VAL A 83 1.49 20.57 -20.40
N GLU A 84 2.28 19.49 -20.40
CA GLU A 84 3.45 19.37 -21.27
C GLU A 84 3.14 18.55 -22.51
N LYS A 85 2.62 17.32 -22.34
CA LYS A 85 2.27 16.43 -23.44
C LYS A 85 1.21 15.41 -23.02
N THR A 86 0.40 14.98 -23.98
CA THR A 86 -0.39 13.75 -23.83
C THR A 86 0.53 12.56 -24.04
N VAL A 87 0.54 11.63 -23.08
CA VAL A 87 1.44 10.46 -23.08
C VAL A 87 0.76 9.25 -23.71
N SER A 88 -0.53 9.06 -23.44
CA SER A 88 -1.32 7.96 -24.00
C SER A 88 -2.79 8.37 -24.07
N GLU A 89 -3.44 8.03 -25.18
CA GLU A 89 -4.88 8.16 -25.39
C GLU A 89 -5.44 6.81 -25.82
N LEU A 90 -6.12 6.14 -24.90
CA LEU A 90 -6.90 4.93 -25.12
C LEU A 90 -8.40 5.28 -25.19
N PRO A 91 -9.28 4.40 -25.68
CA PRO A 91 -10.70 4.73 -25.83
C PRO A 91 -11.37 5.24 -24.54
N PHE A 92 -10.99 4.68 -23.38
CA PHE A 92 -11.60 5.00 -22.08
C PHE A 92 -10.59 5.45 -21.02
N GLN A 93 -9.36 5.76 -21.42
CA GLN A 93 -8.29 6.20 -20.53
C GLN A 93 -7.37 7.19 -21.22
N THR A 94 -6.99 8.25 -20.51
CA THR A 94 -6.01 9.24 -21.00
C THR A 94 -4.96 9.50 -19.93
N SER A 95 -3.69 9.59 -20.33
CA SER A 95 -2.59 10.03 -19.47
C SER A 95 -1.93 11.29 -20.04
N ILE A 96 -1.79 12.33 -19.21
CA ILE A 96 -1.18 13.62 -19.55
C ILE A 96 -0.03 13.89 -18.58
N LEU A 97 1.15 14.20 -19.12
CA LEU A 97 2.25 14.73 -18.33
C LEU A 97 2.01 16.23 -18.12
N ALA A 98 2.10 16.67 -16.87
CA ALA A 98 2.02 18.07 -16.50
C ALA A 98 3.11 18.46 -15.51
N ARG A 99 3.67 19.66 -15.70
CA ARG A 99 4.57 20.32 -14.75
C ARG A 99 3.75 20.94 -13.64
N ALA A 100 3.97 20.50 -12.41
CA ALA A 100 3.33 21.09 -11.25
C ALA A 100 3.97 22.44 -10.87
N GLY A 101 3.21 23.33 -10.24
CA GLY A 101 3.69 24.66 -9.82
C GLY A 101 4.74 24.63 -8.71
N ASN A 102 4.96 23.47 -8.08
CA ASN A 102 6.09 23.23 -7.18
C ASN A 102 7.36 22.73 -7.90
N GLY A 103 7.30 22.51 -9.22
CA GLY A 103 8.42 22.02 -10.02
C GLY A 103 8.50 20.50 -10.14
N ASP A 104 7.50 19.75 -9.68
CA ASP A 104 7.44 18.30 -9.88
C ASP A 104 6.82 17.97 -11.25
N ASP A 105 7.27 16.88 -11.88
CA ASP A 105 6.63 16.34 -13.08
C ASP A 105 5.57 15.31 -12.67
N ILE A 106 4.33 15.52 -13.09
CA ILE A 106 3.18 14.73 -12.65
C ILE A 106 2.50 14.08 -13.85
N LEU A 107 2.38 12.76 -13.84
CA LEU A 107 1.53 12.02 -14.76
C LEU A 107 0.11 12.00 -14.20
N LEU A 108 -0.78 12.74 -14.86
CA LEU A 108 -2.21 12.73 -14.59
C LEU A 108 -2.86 11.65 -15.45
N ARG A 109 -3.67 10.77 -14.87
CA ARG A 109 -4.40 9.73 -15.60
C ARG A 109 -5.88 9.77 -15.26
N ALA A 110 -6.74 9.81 -16.28
CA ALA A 110 -8.18 9.67 -16.13
C ALA A 110 -8.66 8.33 -16.70
N MET A 111 -9.66 7.74 -16.05
CA MET A 111 -10.39 6.58 -16.53
C MET A 111 -11.88 6.86 -16.48
N VAL A 112 -12.62 6.42 -17.50
CA VAL A 112 -14.06 6.65 -17.62
C VAL A 112 -14.85 5.35 -17.78
N GLU A 113 -16.16 5.41 -17.56
CA GLU A 113 -17.07 4.29 -17.85
C GLU A 113 -16.97 3.88 -19.33
N LYS A 114 -16.98 2.58 -19.61
CA LYS A 114 -16.98 2.06 -20.99
C LYS A 114 -18.28 2.30 -21.73
N THR A 115 -19.38 2.35 -21.00
CA THR A 115 -20.69 2.67 -21.56
C THR A 115 -20.97 4.17 -21.41
N PRO A 116 -21.70 4.78 -22.35
CA PRO A 116 -22.22 6.12 -22.15
C PRO A 116 -22.94 6.23 -20.79
N PRO A 117 -22.78 7.34 -20.04
CA PRO A 117 -22.25 8.62 -20.51
C PRO A 117 -20.73 8.82 -20.32
N HIS A 118 -19.93 7.77 -20.13
CA HIS A 118 -18.47 7.85 -19.98
C HIS A 118 -18.01 8.78 -18.85
N LYS A 119 -18.66 8.73 -17.68
CA LYS A 119 -18.26 9.55 -16.54
C LYS A 119 -16.94 9.08 -15.95
N LEU A 120 -16.26 9.96 -15.22
CA LEU A 120 -15.04 9.64 -14.50
C LEU A 120 -15.28 8.57 -13.46
N VAL A 121 -14.40 7.61 -13.51
CA VAL A 121 -14.34 6.48 -12.62
C VAL A 121 -13.16 6.66 -11.66
N ALA A 122 -12.01 7.10 -12.20
CA ALA A 122 -10.84 7.47 -11.41
C ALA A 122 -10.04 8.62 -12.06
N ILE A 123 -9.34 9.38 -11.21
CA ILE A 123 -8.22 10.26 -11.60
C ILE A 123 -7.04 9.94 -10.69
N PHE A 124 -5.86 9.77 -11.29
CA PHE A 124 -4.58 9.57 -10.61
C PHE A 124 -3.63 10.71 -10.91
N ALA A 125 -2.75 11.00 -9.95
CA ALA A 125 -1.65 11.93 -10.10
C ALA A 125 -0.39 11.27 -9.51
N GLU A 126 0.59 10.99 -10.36
CA GLU A 126 1.81 10.27 -9.99
C GLU A 126 3.04 11.13 -10.27
N LEU A 127 3.97 11.19 -9.32
CA LEU A 127 5.27 11.82 -9.55
C LEU A 127 6.05 11.01 -10.58
N VAL A 128 6.66 11.70 -11.55
CA VAL A 128 7.49 11.15 -12.60
C VAL A 128 8.92 11.57 -12.34
N GLU A 129 9.82 10.60 -12.17
CA GLU A 129 11.24 10.87 -11.94
C GLU A 129 12.01 11.12 -13.25
N ASP A 130 11.60 10.47 -14.35
CA ASP A 130 12.16 10.65 -15.70
C ASP A 130 11.06 10.99 -16.72
N PRO A 131 10.75 12.29 -16.93
CA PRO A 131 9.70 12.72 -17.87
C PRO A 131 10.05 12.47 -19.35
N ALA A 132 11.31 12.17 -19.67
CA ALA A 132 11.72 11.82 -21.02
C ALA A 132 11.27 10.41 -21.40
N ASN A 133 11.25 9.48 -20.45
CA ASN A 133 11.00 8.06 -20.68
C ASN A 133 9.77 7.55 -19.90
N ILE A 134 8.60 8.15 -20.17
CA ILE A 134 7.34 7.73 -19.54
C ILE A 134 6.77 6.53 -20.28
N ASP A 135 6.81 5.38 -19.62
CA ASP A 135 6.21 4.13 -20.11
C ASP A 135 4.87 3.88 -19.40
N VAL A 136 3.77 4.24 -20.07
CA VAL A 136 2.41 3.99 -19.55
C VAL A 136 1.96 2.59 -19.96
N PRO A 137 1.73 1.68 -18.99
CA PRO A 137 1.23 0.35 -19.32
C PRO A 137 -0.16 0.44 -19.94
N GLU A 138 -0.31 -0.13 -21.12
CA GLU A 138 -1.60 -0.26 -21.81
C GLU A 138 -2.28 -1.59 -21.44
N PRO A 139 -3.59 -1.56 -21.07
CA PRO A 139 -4.40 -2.75 -20.81
C PRO A 139 -4.24 -3.79 -21.91
N LYS A 140 -4.21 -5.07 -21.53
CA LYS A 140 -4.13 -6.16 -22.50
C LYS A 140 -5.51 -6.60 -22.96
N ALA A 141 -5.59 -7.12 -24.19
CA ALA A 141 -6.88 -7.44 -24.81
C ALA A 141 -7.60 -8.58 -24.09
N ASP A 142 -6.83 -9.54 -23.54
CA ASP A 142 -7.36 -10.67 -22.79
C ASP A 142 -6.38 -11.15 -21.70
N GLU A 143 -6.83 -12.11 -20.88
CA GLU A 143 -6.01 -12.72 -19.82
C GLU A 143 -4.74 -13.39 -20.35
N LYS A 144 -4.76 -13.95 -21.59
CA LYS A 144 -3.61 -14.65 -22.15
C LYS A 144 -2.50 -13.67 -22.50
N GLU A 145 -2.83 -12.57 -23.17
CA GLU A 145 -1.90 -11.49 -23.47
C GLU A 145 -1.41 -10.81 -22.20
N PHE A 146 -2.29 -10.62 -21.22
CA PHE A 146 -1.94 -10.11 -19.90
C PHE A 146 -0.88 -10.96 -19.22
N ILE A 147 -1.11 -12.27 -19.08
CA ILE A 147 -0.16 -13.17 -18.43
C ILE A 147 1.16 -13.26 -19.20
N ALA A 148 1.13 -13.27 -20.53
CA ALA A 148 2.34 -13.24 -21.35
C ALA A 148 3.17 -11.97 -21.12
N ALA A 149 2.52 -10.80 -21.05
CA ALA A 149 3.16 -9.52 -20.78
C ALA A 149 3.80 -9.48 -19.38
N VAL A 150 3.07 -9.94 -18.35
CA VAL A 150 3.59 -10.05 -16.98
C VAL A 150 4.82 -10.95 -16.92
N ARG A 151 4.76 -12.13 -17.56
CA ARG A 151 5.88 -13.08 -17.59
C ARG A 151 7.11 -12.47 -18.23
N GLY A 152 6.97 -11.92 -19.44
CA GLY A 152 8.09 -11.34 -20.18
C GLY A 152 8.75 -10.18 -19.42
N PHE A 153 7.94 -9.33 -18.79
CA PHE A 153 8.43 -8.23 -17.95
C PHE A 153 9.23 -8.70 -16.75
N LEU A 154 8.71 -9.65 -15.97
CA LEU A 154 9.42 -10.14 -14.79
C LEU A 154 10.69 -10.89 -15.18
N GLU A 155 10.68 -11.65 -16.28
CA GLU A 155 11.88 -12.30 -16.82
C GLU A 155 12.94 -11.30 -17.29
N GLU A 156 12.55 -10.21 -17.95
CA GLU A 156 13.45 -9.12 -18.34
C GLU A 156 14.07 -8.44 -17.12
N ARG A 157 13.24 -8.00 -16.16
CA ARG A 157 13.73 -7.34 -14.94
C ARG A 157 14.60 -8.25 -14.07
N THR A 158 14.31 -9.55 -14.06
CA THR A 158 15.16 -10.53 -13.37
C THR A 158 16.52 -10.68 -14.06
N ARG A 159 16.57 -10.75 -15.40
CA ARG A 159 17.83 -10.78 -16.15
C ARG A 159 18.67 -9.50 -15.97
N ALA A 160 18.01 -8.37 -15.74
CA ALA A 160 18.65 -7.10 -15.44
C ALA A 160 19.10 -6.92 -13.96
N ASP A 161 18.90 -7.92 -13.09
CA ASP A 161 19.13 -7.82 -11.63
C ASP A 161 18.30 -6.71 -10.94
N GLU A 162 17.14 -6.40 -11.52
CA GLU A 162 16.19 -5.40 -11.04
C GLU A 162 14.99 -6.02 -10.31
N PHE A 163 14.79 -7.34 -10.44
CA PHE A 163 13.72 -8.08 -9.76
C PHE A 163 14.21 -9.42 -9.21
N SER A 164 13.85 -9.69 -7.95
CA SER A 164 14.01 -10.99 -7.29
C SER A 164 12.89 -11.13 -6.28
N GLY A 165 12.01 -12.11 -6.47
CA GLY A 165 10.77 -12.18 -5.71
C GLY A 165 9.73 -13.17 -6.24
N VAL A 166 8.51 -13.04 -5.73
CA VAL A 166 7.33 -13.80 -6.14
C VAL A 166 6.23 -12.83 -6.55
N ALA A 167 5.59 -13.10 -7.68
CA ALA A 167 4.38 -12.41 -8.11
C ALA A 167 3.21 -13.41 -8.19
N LEU A 168 2.07 -13.03 -7.63
CA LEU A 168 0.81 -13.76 -7.71
C LEU A 168 -0.27 -12.82 -8.22
N ILE A 169 -1.05 -13.30 -9.18
CA ILE A 169 -2.23 -12.62 -9.72
C ILE A 169 -3.40 -13.59 -9.64
N ALA A 170 -4.47 -13.18 -8.99
CA ALA A 170 -5.72 -13.90 -8.94
C ALA A 170 -6.87 -13.02 -9.43
N ALA A 171 -7.91 -13.66 -9.96
CA ALA A 171 -9.20 -13.08 -10.29
C ALA A 171 -10.31 -13.93 -9.65
N ASP A 172 -11.57 -13.60 -9.92
CA ASP A 172 -12.72 -14.40 -9.45
C ASP A 172 -12.70 -15.85 -9.98
N SER A 173 -12.07 -16.08 -11.14
CA SER A 173 -11.85 -17.41 -11.73
C SER A 173 -10.78 -18.25 -11.01
N GLY A 174 -9.99 -17.64 -10.11
CA GLY A 174 -8.91 -18.29 -9.38
C GLY A 174 -7.54 -17.65 -9.62
N VAL A 175 -6.47 -18.40 -9.33
CA VAL A 175 -5.09 -17.93 -9.54
C VAL A 175 -4.74 -18.03 -11.03
N LEU A 176 -4.45 -16.88 -11.64
CA LEU A 176 -4.07 -16.76 -13.06
C LEU A 176 -2.55 -16.81 -13.26
N PHE A 177 -1.80 -16.31 -12.28
CA PHE A 177 -0.34 -16.26 -12.28
C PHE A 177 0.19 -16.49 -10.89
N HIS A 178 1.24 -17.30 -10.75
CA HIS A 178 1.97 -17.45 -9.50
C HIS A 178 3.35 -17.97 -9.83
N GLU A 179 4.34 -17.08 -9.90
CA GLU A 179 5.70 -17.45 -10.32
C GLU A 179 6.75 -16.79 -9.42
N ALA A 180 7.91 -17.43 -9.35
CA ALA A 180 9.04 -17.01 -8.55
C ALA A 180 10.25 -16.76 -9.44
N TYR A 181 11.00 -15.70 -9.12
CA TYR A 181 12.12 -15.21 -9.92
C TYR A 181 13.30 -14.83 -9.04
N GLY A 182 14.52 -14.96 -9.56
CA GLY A 182 15.74 -14.61 -8.82
C GLY A 182 16.03 -15.55 -7.64
N ASN A 183 16.81 -15.05 -6.67
CA ASN A 183 17.31 -15.83 -5.55
C ASN A 183 16.71 -15.37 -4.21
N ALA A 184 16.28 -16.32 -3.38
CA ALA A 184 15.93 -16.10 -1.99
C ALA A 184 17.19 -15.78 -1.15
N ASP A 185 18.32 -16.39 -1.52
CA ASP A 185 19.65 -16.10 -0.98
C ASP A 185 20.63 -16.01 -2.15
N ARG A 186 21.12 -14.80 -2.44
CA ARG A 186 22.06 -14.51 -3.53
C ARG A 186 23.43 -15.14 -3.27
N GLU A 187 23.90 -15.14 -2.02
CA GLU A 187 25.24 -15.63 -1.65
C GLU A 187 25.31 -17.15 -1.82
N MET A 188 24.25 -17.82 -1.36
CA MET A 188 24.14 -19.28 -1.44
C MET A 188 23.53 -19.77 -2.77
N LYS A 189 23.17 -18.85 -3.68
CA LYS A 189 22.48 -19.13 -4.95
C LYS A 189 21.22 -19.99 -4.77
N ILE A 190 20.47 -19.74 -3.69
CA ILE A 190 19.22 -20.45 -3.42
C ILE A 190 18.12 -19.74 -4.20
N PRO A 191 17.45 -20.40 -5.15
CA PRO A 191 16.41 -19.76 -5.96
C PRO A 191 15.18 -19.44 -5.11
N ASN A 192 14.47 -18.39 -5.49
CA ASN A 192 13.13 -18.16 -4.99
C ASN A 192 12.19 -19.29 -5.44
N ARG A 193 11.18 -19.55 -4.61
CA ARG A 193 10.09 -20.48 -4.89
C ARG A 193 8.77 -19.82 -4.56
N LYS A 194 7.69 -20.42 -5.06
CA LYS A 194 6.32 -19.92 -4.85
C LYS A 194 5.94 -19.79 -3.37
N ASP A 195 6.56 -20.61 -2.52
CA ASP A 195 6.40 -20.66 -1.06
C ASP A 195 7.48 -19.88 -0.28
N THR A 196 8.35 -19.12 -0.96
CA THR A 196 9.34 -18.27 -0.28
C THR A 196 8.63 -17.20 0.55
N LYS A 197 9.08 -17.04 1.81
CA LYS A 197 8.60 -16.06 2.76
C LYS A 197 9.42 -14.78 2.64
N PHE A 198 8.75 -13.67 2.38
CA PHE A 198 9.37 -12.35 2.26
C PHE A 198 8.95 -11.46 3.41
N ASN A 199 9.85 -10.54 3.79
CA ASN A 199 9.51 -9.51 4.75
C ASN A 199 8.49 -8.55 4.12
N LEU A 200 7.36 -8.38 4.80
CA LEU A 200 6.21 -7.61 4.32
C LEU A 200 6.36 -6.10 4.53
N GLY A 201 7.40 -5.66 5.23
CA GLY A 201 7.55 -4.27 5.64
C GLY A 201 6.28 -3.77 6.32
N SER A 202 5.75 -2.64 5.85
CA SER A 202 4.60 -1.97 6.46
C SER A 202 3.24 -2.60 6.16
N ILE A 203 3.16 -3.67 5.35
CA ILE A 203 1.89 -4.38 5.14
C ILE A 203 1.36 -4.96 6.47
N ASN A 204 2.25 -5.29 7.43
CA ASN A 204 1.82 -5.83 8.73
C ASN A 204 0.90 -4.90 9.53
N LYS A 205 0.91 -3.58 9.27
CA LYS A 205 -0.02 -2.64 9.90
C LYS A 205 -1.48 -3.06 9.71
N ASN A 206 -1.81 -3.67 8.58
CA ASN A 206 -3.17 -4.16 8.33
C ASN A 206 -3.60 -5.25 9.32
N PHE A 207 -2.70 -6.17 9.71
CA PHE A 207 -3.01 -7.16 10.73
C PHE A 207 -3.25 -6.51 12.11
N THR A 208 -2.45 -5.50 12.46
CA THR A 208 -2.65 -4.70 13.69
C THR A 208 -4.01 -4.00 13.68
N ARG A 209 -4.42 -3.43 12.54
CA ARG A 209 -5.74 -2.78 12.39
C ARG A 209 -6.88 -3.80 12.59
N VAL A 210 -6.79 -4.95 11.92
CA VAL A 210 -7.78 -6.04 12.10
C VAL A 210 -7.87 -6.47 13.56
N ALA A 211 -6.74 -6.67 14.24
CA ALA A 211 -6.70 -7.05 15.65
C ALA A 211 -7.41 -6.02 16.56
N ILE A 212 -7.13 -4.72 16.37
CA ILE A 212 -7.80 -3.64 17.11
C ILE A 212 -9.31 -3.63 16.85
N HIS A 213 -9.73 -3.76 15.59
CA HIS A 213 -11.15 -3.79 15.25
C HIS A 213 -11.86 -5.04 15.80
N GLN A 214 -11.21 -6.21 15.80
CA GLN A 214 -11.73 -7.40 16.46
C GLN A 214 -11.95 -7.18 17.96
N LEU A 215 -10.97 -6.60 18.67
CA LEU A 215 -11.08 -6.28 20.09
C LEU A 215 -12.18 -5.25 20.37
N ALA A 216 -12.31 -4.22 19.51
CA ALA A 216 -13.36 -3.23 19.62
C ALA A 216 -14.76 -3.84 19.45
N ARG A 217 -14.94 -4.72 18.47
CA ARG A 217 -16.20 -5.45 18.24
C ARG A 217 -16.55 -6.41 19.37
N GLN A 218 -15.55 -6.96 20.06
CA GLN A 218 -15.74 -7.76 21.27
C GLN A 218 -16.10 -6.90 22.50
N GLY A 219 -16.17 -5.58 22.38
CA GLY A 219 -16.42 -4.65 23.49
C GLY A 219 -15.27 -4.54 24.48
N LYS A 220 -14.07 -5.04 24.13
CA LYS A 220 -12.90 -5.02 25.01
C LYS A 220 -12.17 -3.67 25.03
N LEU A 221 -12.36 -2.86 24.00
CA LEU A 221 -11.89 -1.48 23.93
C LEU A 221 -12.86 -0.63 23.10
N SER A 222 -12.82 0.68 23.30
CA SER A 222 -13.39 1.66 22.37
C SER A 222 -12.27 2.28 21.54
N LEU A 223 -12.56 2.65 20.28
CA LEU A 223 -11.61 3.41 19.47
C LEU A 223 -11.38 4.82 20.05
N ASP A 224 -12.30 5.32 20.86
CA ASP A 224 -12.21 6.64 21.50
C ASP A 224 -11.57 6.59 22.90
N ASP A 225 -11.18 5.41 23.37
CA ASP A 225 -10.41 5.29 24.61
C ASP A 225 -9.03 5.95 24.44
N SER A 226 -8.59 6.69 25.47
CA SER A 226 -7.23 7.21 25.54
C SER A 226 -6.23 6.07 25.72
N ILE A 227 -4.99 6.24 25.23
CA ILE A 227 -3.98 5.19 25.37
C ILE A 227 -3.60 4.95 26.84
N GLY A 228 -3.68 5.98 27.69
CA GLY A 228 -3.39 5.91 29.13
C GLY A 228 -4.33 4.98 29.90
N LYS A 229 -5.54 4.71 29.38
CA LYS A 229 -6.45 3.69 29.92
C LYS A 229 -5.82 2.29 29.92
N PHE A 230 -5.00 2.00 28.91
CA PHE A 230 -4.36 0.69 28.73
C PHE A 230 -2.90 0.71 29.21
N LEU A 231 -2.22 1.84 29.01
CA LEU A 231 -0.80 2.04 29.31
C LEU A 231 -0.66 3.18 30.32
N PRO A 232 -1.01 2.97 31.61
CA PRO A 232 -1.00 4.04 32.62
C PRO A 232 0.40 4.60 32.88
N ASP A 233 1.43 3.78 32.67
CA ASP A 233 2.84 4.16 32.85
C ASP A 233 3.50 4.65 31.53
N TYR A 234 2.71 5.08 30.54
CA TYR A 234 3.24 5.57 29.27
C TYR A 234 4.12 6.82 29.50
N PRO A 235 5.38 6.87 29.00
CA PRO A 235 6.35 7.88 29.40
C PRO A 235 5.93 9.34 29.18
N ASN A 236 5.19 9.63 28.11
CA ASN A 236 4.64 10.95 27.85
C ASN A 236 3.20 11.05 28.36
N ALA A 237 3.00 11.78 29.47
CA ALA A 237 1.68 11.97 30.09
C ALA A 237 0.66 12.66 29.17
N GLN A 238 1.07 13.64 28.34
CA GLN A 238 0.16 14.28 27.38
C GLN A 238 -0.31 13.31 26.30
N ALA A 239 0.60 12.45 25.82
CA ALA A 239 0.23 11.39 24.89
C ALA A 239 -0.74 10.40 25.56
N ALA A 240 -0.45 9.98 26.80
CA ALA A 240 -1.30 9.08 27.58
C ALA A 240 -2.74 9.60 27.74
N GLU A 241 -2.88 10.90 27.99
CA GLU A 241 -4.17 11.56 28.22
C GLU A 241 -4.93 11.85 26.92
N LYS A 242 -4.26 12.46 25.92
CA LYS A 242 -4.94 13.05 24.73
C LYS A 242 -5.03 12.11 23.53
N VAL A 243 -4.12 11.16 23.39
CA VAL A 243 -4.09 10.27 22.20
C VAL A 243 -5.10 9.16 22.42
N THR A 244 -5.95 8.90 21.42
CA THR A 244 -6.91 7.80 21.41
C THR A 244 -6.46 6.69 20.49
N VAL A 245 -7.05 5.49 20.64
CA VAL A 245 -6.84 4.37 19.72
C VAL A 245 -7.15 4.77 18.26
N ARG A 246 -8.21 5.56 18.04
CA ARG A 246 -8.59 6.11 16.73
C ARG A 246 -7.51 7.01 16.15
N HIS A 247 -6.90 7.87 16.97
CA HIS A 247 -5.79 8.72 16.52
C HIS A 247 -4.60 7.90 16.04
N LEU A 248 -4.27 6.79 16.73
CA LEU A 248 -3.20 5.89 16.30
C LEU A 248 -3.52 5.19 14.97
N LEU A 249 -4.73 4.62 14.84
CA LEU A 249 -5.17 3.93 13.61
C LEU A 249 -5.10 4.85 12.38
N ASN A 250 -5.50 6.11 12.56
CA ASN A 250 -5.62 7.09 11.49
C ASN A 250 -4.34 7.88 11.21
N MET A 251 -3.24 7.60 11.91
CA MET A 251 -1.99 8.37 11.82
C MET A 251 -2.15 9.86 12.17
N THR A 252 -3.05 10.17 13.11
CA THR A 252 -3.35 11.55 13.57
C THR A 252 -2.98 11.77 15.04
N SER A 253 -2.14 10.93 15.63
CA SER A 253 -1.82 11.00 17.05
C SER A 253 -0.80 12.07 17.45
N GLY A 254 0.05 12.51 16.52
CA GLY A 254 1.23 13.32 16.85
C GLY A 254 2.36 12.54 17.52
N ILE A 255 2.22 11.22 17.75
CA ILE A 255 3.31 10.37 18.25
C ILE A 255 4.32 10.14 17.12
N GLY A 256 5.58 10.49 17.37
CA GLY A 256 6.66 10.36 16.38
C GLY A 256 7.09 8.92 16.09
N ASP A 257 8.05 8.79 15.17
CA ASP A 257 8.60 7.50 14.74
C ASP A 257 9.71 6.98 15.67
N PHE A 258 9.89 5.66 15.72
CA PHE A 258 11.03 5.03 16.40
C PHE A 258 12.32 5.09 15.58
N PHE A 259 12.24 5.23 14.24
CA PHE A 259 13.43 5.44 13.42
C PHE A 259 14.12 6.78 13.77
N GLY A 260 15.44 6.78 13.72
CA GLY A 260 16.30 7.92 14.07
C GLY A 260 17.47 7.50 14.96
N SER A 261 18.21 8.49 15.49
CA SER A 261 19.49 8.26 16.18
C SER A 261 19.44 7.23 17.31
N ARG A 262 18.35 7.16 18.08
CA ARG A 262 18.18 6.14 19.12
C ARG A 262 18.06 4.73 18.54
N TYR A 263 17.30 4.56 17.46
CA TYR A 263 17.21 3.28 16.75
C TYR A 263 18.56 2.91 16.15
N ASP A 264 19.23 3.86 15.48
CA ASP A 264 20.53 3.65 14.83
C ASP A 264 21.59 3.18 15.83
N ALA A 265 21.67 3.83 17.00
CA ALA A 265 22.58 3.47 18.09
C ALA A 265 22.20 2.18 18.84
N THR A 266 20.95 1.71 18.71
CA THR A 266 20.50 0.48 19.38
C THR A 266 20.97 -0.75 18.60
N PRO A 267 21.61 -1.74 19.26
CA PRO A 267 21.94 -3.01 18.64
C PRO A 267 20.66 -3.72 18.18
N LYS A 268 20.50 -3.90 16.86
CA LYS A 268 19.21 -4.25 16.26
C LYS A 268 18.70 -5.61 16.74
N GLU A 269 19.60 -6.57 16.94
CA GLU A 269 19.30 -7.91 17.45
C GLU A 269 18.65 -7.94 18.84
N LYS A 270 18.84 -6.88 19.63
CA LYS A 270 18.27 -6.76 20.98
C LYS A 270 16.81 -6.30 20.97
N ILE A 271 16.33 -5.78 19.84
CA ILE A 271 14.94 -5.35 19.68
C ILE A 271 14.10 -6.58 19.32
N ARG A 272 13.43 -7.22 20.29
CA ARG A 272 12.76 -8.53 20.10
C ARG A 272 11.28 -8.53 20.47
N THR A 273 10.86 -7.62 21.33
CA THR A 273 9.48 -7.44 21.80
C THR A 273 8.99 -6.04 21.47
N LEU A 274 7.68 -5.81 21.50
CA LEU A 274 7.13 -4.47 21.28
C LEU A 274 7.61 -3.46 22.34
N GLN A 275 7.80 -3.92 23.58
CA GLN A 275 8.30 -3.10 24.69
C GLN A 275 9.70 -2.53 24.41
N ASP A 276 10.56 -3.27 23.69
CA ASP A 276 11.93 -2.84 23.37
C ASP A 276 11.96 -1.61 22.45
N TYR A 277 10.86 -1.32 21.74
CA TYR A 277 10.75 -0.14 20.87
C TYR A 277 10.38 1.14 21.65
N LEU A 278 9.70 1.05 22.80
CA LEU A 278 9.21 2.22 23.52
C LEU A 278 10.31 3.24 23.89
N PRO A 279 11.49 2.84 24.41
CA PRO A 279 12.56 3.78 24.73
C PRO A 279 13.07 4.60 23.53
N LEU A 280 12.75 4.17 22.31
CA LEU A 280 13.21 4.83 21.09
C LEU A 280 12.41 6.11 20.79
N PHE A 281 11.17 6.24 21.28
CA PHE A 281 10.29 7.35 20.90
C PHE A 281 9.28 7.82 21.95
N ALA A 282 8.92 7.00 22.94
CA ALA A 282 7.70 7.20 23.74
C ALA A 282 7.74 8.39 24.71
N ASP A 283 8.94 8.87 25.07
CA ASP A 283 9.18 10.04 25.92
C ASP A 283 9.16 11.37 25.14
N ARG A 284 9.16 11.33 23.81
CA ARG A 284 9.22 12.53 22.97
C ARG A 284 7.90 13.32 23.04
N PRO A 285 7.93 14.66 22.93
CA PRO A 285 6.73 15.48 22.79
C PRO A 285 5.88 15.06 21.57
N LEU A 286 4.58 15.34 21.63
CA LEU A 286 3.72 15.22 20.46
C LEU A 286 4.15 16.24 19.41
N GLU A 287 4.22 15.81 18.15
CA GLU A 287 4.64 16.66 17.03
C GLU A 287 3.54 17.66 16.61
N PHE A 288 2.29 17.38 16.97
CA PHE A 288 1.11 18.22 16.80
C PHE A 288 -0.02 17.74 17.71
N GLU A 289 -1.04 18.59 17.91
CA GLU A 289 -2.21 18.21 18.71
C GLU A 289 -2.97 17.04 18.06
N PRO A 290 -3.33 15.98 18.81
CA PRO A 290 -4.00 14.81 18.24
C PRO A 290 -5.29 15.17 17.49
N GLY A 291 -5.46 14.61 16.29
CA GLY A 291 -6.61 14.86 15.41
C GLY A 291 -6.51 16.11 14.54
N THR A 292 -5.53 17.00 14.76
CA THR A 292 -5.41 18.25 13.99
C THR A 292 -4.55 18.13 12.72
N ASN A 293 -3.74 17.08 12.62
CA ASN A 293 -2.88 16.82 11.47
C ASN A 293 -2.71 15.30 11.26
N ASN A 294 -2.08 14.90 10.15
CA ASN A 294 -1.75 13.52 9.84
C ASN A 294 -0.24 13.38 9.59
N ARG A 295 0.39 12.43 10.27
CA ARG A 295 1.77 12.02 10.00
C ARG A 295 1.94 10.53 10.23
N TYR A 296 2.51 9.87 9.23
CA TYR A 296 2.87 8.46 9.32
C TYR A 296 3.76 8.19 10.53
N SER A 297 3.39 7.19 11.34
CA SER A 297 4.10 6.86 12.57
C SER A 297 4.18 5.36 12.79
N ASN A 298 5.40 4.80 12.73
CA ASN A 298 5.62 3.43 13.19
C ASN A 298 5.50 3.31 14.71
N GLY A 299 5.91 4.35 15.47
CA GLY A 299 5.78 4.41 16.92
C GLY A 299 4.32 4.27 17.35
N GLY A 300 3.39 4.97 16.70
CA GLY A 300 1.96 4.85 16.99
C GLY A 300 1.41 3.42 16.80
N TYR A 301 1.93 2.67 15.82
CA TYR A 301 1.53 1.27 15.61
C TYR A 301 2.18 0.31 16.61
N VAL A 302 3.36 0.62 17.15
CA VAL A 302 3.92 -0.08 18.31
C VAL A 302 2.99 0.08 19.52
N VAL A 303 2.48 1.30 19.76
CA VAL A 303 1.51 1.56 20.84
C VAL A 303 0.22 0.76 20.65
N LEU A 304 -0.32 0.66 19.42
CA LEU A 304 -1.46 -0.23 19.14
C LEU A 304 -1.17 -1.70 19.47
N GLY A 305 0.04 -2.17 19.14
CA GLY A 305 0.47 -3.52 19.49
C GLY A 305 0.50 -3.77 21.00
N LEU A 306 1.03 -2.82 21.78
CA LEU A 306 1.04 -2.91 23.25
C LEU A 306 -0.38 -2.86 23.85
N ILE A 307 -1.30 -2.11 23.24
CA ILE A 307 -2.72 -2.11 23.63
C ILE A 307 -3.34 -3.49 23.37
N ILE A 308 -3.04 -4.12 22.22
CA ILE A 308 -3.48 -5.51 21.94
C ILE A 308 -2.97 -6.44 23.04
N GLU A 309 -1.69 -6.35 23.41
CA GLU A 309 -1.10 -7.18 24.47
C GLU A 309 -1.81 -6.99 25.80
N LYS A 310 -2.01 -5.73 26.20
CA LYS A 310 -2.67 -5.39 27.46
C LYS A 310 -4.11 -5.89 27.52
N VAL A 311 -4.87 -5.68 26.45
CA VAL A 311 -6.31 -5.98 26.41
C VAL A 311 -6.57 -7.48 26.24
N SER A 312 -5.71 -8.18 25.50
CA SER A 312 -5.86 -9.62 25.26
C SER A 312 -5.22 -10.50 26.34
N GLY A 313 -4.22 -9.99 27.07
CA GLY A 313 -3.46 -10.76 28.06
C GLY A 313 -2.40 -11.70 27.47
N VAL A 314 -2.15 -11.64 26.17
CA VAL A 314 -1.12 -12.43 25.47
C VAL A 314 -0.23 -11.52 24.63
N ASP A 315 0.96 -11.97 24.23
CA ASP A 315 1.83 -11.18 23.37
C ASP A 315 1.21 -10.95 21.97
N TYR A 316 1.63 -9.86 21.31
CA TYR A 316 1.06 -9.44 20.03
C TYR A 316 1.19 -10.53 18.95
N TYR A 317 2.33 -11.22 18.93
CA TYR A 317 2.62 -12.24 17.92
C TYR A 317 1.67 -13.43 18.07
N SER A 318 1.46 -13.89 19.31
CA SER A 318 0.49 -14.93 19.62
C SER A 318 -0.94 -14.48 19.31
N PHE A 319 -1.33 -13.26 19.67
CA PHE A 319 -2.67 -12.75 19.36
C PHE A 319 -2.96 -12.78 17.85
N VAL A 320 -2.07 -12.21 17.04
CA VAL A 320 -2.25 -12.15 15.58
C VAL A 320 -2.23 -13.55 14.96
N ARG A 321 -1.36 -14.44 15.43
CA ARG A 321 -1.31 -15.83 14.95
C ARG A 321 -2.64 -16.56 15.18
N GLU A 322 -3.18 -16.47 16.39
CA GLU A 322 -4.41 -17.19 16.76
C GLU A 322 -5.69 -16.57 16.19
N ASN A 323 -5.75 -15.24 16.07
CA ASN A 323 -7.00 -14.53 15.72
C ASN A 323 -7.06 -14.09 14.25
N ILE A 324 -5.95 -14.16 13.52
CA ILE A 324 -5.87 -13.72 12.12
C ILE A 324 -5.25 -14.82 11.25
N PHE A 325 -3.99 -15.19 11.48
CA PHE A 325 -3.27 -16.09 10.56
C PHE A 325 -3.89 -17.49 10.51
N LYS A 326 -4.09 -18.14 11.66
CA LYS A 326 -4.70 -19.47 11.72
C LYS A 326 -6.13 -19.49 11.17
N PRO A 327 -7.04 -18.59 11.57
CA PRO A 327 -8.37 -18.52 10.95
C PRO A 327 -8.31 -18.37 9.44
N CYS A 328 -7.38 -17.58 8.89
CA CYS A 328 -7.27 -17.40 7.44
C CYS A 328 -6.54 -18.55 6.73
N GLY A 329 -5.95 -19.51 7.45
CA GLY A 329 -5.11 -20.56 6.86
C GLY A 329 -3.75 -20.06 6.38
N MET A 330 -3.26 -18.97 6.95
CA MET A 330 -1.97 -18.35 6.64
C MET A 330 -0.83 -19.02 7.43
N LEU A 331 -0.50 -20.25 7.06
CA LEU A 331 0.41 -21.11 7.84
C LEU A 331 1.90 -20.76 7.70
N ASN A 332 2.26 -19.92 6.74
CA ASN A 332 3.61 -19.45 6.44
C ASN A 332 3.81 -17.97 6.78
N THR A 333 2.92 -17.39 7.58
CA THR A 333 2.98 -15.99 8.01
C THR A 333 3.28 -15.87 9.50
N ASP A 334 4.34 -15.14 9.86
CA ASP A 334 4.64 -14.78 11.25
C ASP A 334 5.66 -13.63 11.34
N SER A 335 5.87 -13.09 12.54
CA SER A 335 7.02 -12.25 12.87
C SER A 335 8.13 -13.12 13.46
N PHE A 336 8.84 -13.82 12.58
CA PHE A 336 9.94 -14.69 12.99
C PHE A 336 11.05 -13.91 13.70
N ALA A 337 11.67 -14.52 14.70
CA ALA A 337 12.90 -13.98 15.26
C ALA A 337 14.02 -14.07 14.22
N ARG A 338 14.91 -13.07 14.19
CA ARG A 338 15.99 -12.94 13.21
C ARG A 338 16.96 -14.12 13.23
N ASP A 339 17.10 -14.78 14.38
CA ASP A 339 17.95 -15.93 14.66
C ASP A 339 17.19 -17.28 14.60
N ALA A 340 15.91 -17.27 14.24
CA ALA A 340 15.16 -18.50 14.08
C ALA A 340 15.55 -19.22 12.78
N ASP A 341 15.67 -20.54 12.84
CA ASP A 341 15.84 -21.38 11.66
C ASP A 341 14.47 -21.58 10.97
N VAL A 342 14.16 -20.66 10.06
CA VAL A 342 12.89 -20.67 9.32
C VAL A 342 13.15 -21.07 7.88
N PRO A 343 12.58 -22.21 7.42
CA PRO A 343 12.78 -22.64 6.05
C PRO A 343 12.13 -21.68 5.07
N ASN A 344 12.84 -21.46 3.96
CA ASN A 344 12.39 -20.68 2.80
C ASN A 344 12.16 -19.20 3.14
N LEU A 345 12.94 -18.66 4.07
CA LEU A 345 12.94 -17.24 4.39
C LEU A 345 13.90 -16.51 3.43
N ALA A 346 13.40 -15.53 2.68
CA ALA A 346 14.23 -14.72 1.80
C ALA A 346 15.14 -13.80 2.63
N ARG A 347 16.40 -13.66 2.17
CA ARG A 347 17.36 -12.66 2.64
C ARG A 347 17.20 -11.38 1.82
N GLY A 348 17.12 -10.24 2.49
CA GLY A 348 16.96 -8.93 1.86
C GLY A 348 18.28 -8.34 1.38
N TYR A 349 18.27 -7.67 0.22
CA TYR A 349 19.44 -7.04 -0.37
C TYR A 349 19.18 -5.58 -0.73
N THR A 350 20.00 -4.69 -0.16
CA THR A 350 20.01 -3.25 -0.49
C THR A 350 21.17 -2.93 -1.42
N LEU A 351 21.07 -1.84 -2.19
CA LEU A 351 22.24 -1.28 -2.87
C LEU A 351 23.14 -0.56 -1.84
N ASP A 352 24.44 -0.76 -1.95
CA ASP A 352 25.45 0.03 -1.22
C ASP A 352 25.72 1.38 -1.91
N ASP A 353 26.13 2.38 -1.15
CA ASP A 353 26.40 3.73 -1.63
C ASP A 353 27.79 3.82 -2.30
N GLU A 354 27.85 3.60 -3.62
CA GLU A 354 29.00 3.82 -4.56
C GLU A 354 30.34 3.11 -4.19
N PRO A 355 31.26 2.86 -5.15
CA PRO A 355 31.20 3.09 -6.60
C PRO A 355 30.63 1.90 -7.41
N ALA A 356 30.32 0.77 -6.76
CA ALA A 356 29.90 -0.45 -7.46
C ALA A 356 28.38 -0.71 -7.46
N ARG A 357 27.62 0.01 -6.62
CA ARG A 357 26.17 -0.25 -6.34
C ARG A 357 25.89 -1.74 -6.19
N ALA A 358 26.76 -2.45 -5.49
CA ALA A 358 26.61 -3.87 -5.29
C ALA A 358 25.42 -4.12 -4.35
N ARG A 359 24.70 -5.22 -4.60
CA ARG A 359 23.66 -5.70 -3.68
C ARG A 359 24.33 -6.27 -2.44
N VAL A 360 24.09 -5.65 -1.28
CA VAL A 360 24.59 -6.07 0.03
C VAL A 360 23.45 -6.53 0.92
N LEU A 361 23.72 -7.52 1.77
CA LEU A 361 22.74 -8.10 2.67
C LEU A 361 22.25 -7.06 3.69
N ASN A 362 20.92 -6.89 3.81
CA ASN A 362 20.33 -5.93 4.75
C ASN A 362 20.28 -6.42 6.21
N HIS A 363 20.83 -7.59 6.52
CA HIS A 363 20.66 -8.27 7.81
C HIS A 363 21.01 -7.40 9.03
N ALA A 364 22.03 -6.55 8.90
CA ALA A 364 22.47 -5.65 9.97
C ALA A 364 21.44 -4.56 10.34
N THR A 365 20.51 -4.24 9.44
CA THR A 365 19.47 -3.22 9.67
C THR A 365 18.22 -3.78 10.33
N LEU A 366 18.05 -5.11 10.32
CA LEU A 366 16.87 -5.80 10.80
C LEU A 366 16.86 -5.94 12.33
N PRO A 367 15.73 -5.61 12.98
CA PRO A 367 15.56 -5.87 14.40
C PRO A 367 15.61 -7.38 14.68
N GLY A 368 15.82 -7.76 15.94
CA GLY A 368 15.74 -9.15 16.38
C GLY A 368 14.39 -9.80 16.13
N ARG A 369 13.31 -9.01 16.00
CA ARG A 369 11.99 -9.44 15.51
C ARG A 369 11.23 -8.22 14.98
N GLY A 370 10.39 -8.39 13.95
CA GLY A 370 9.48 -7.34 13.48
C GLY A 370 8.50 -6.86 14.55
N SER A 371 7.97 -5.64 14.41
CA SER A 371 6.98 -5.05 15.32
C SER A 371 5.56 -5.12 14.74
N SER A 372 4.58 -4.61 15.49
CA SER A 372 3.21 -4.39 15.03
C SER A 372 3.09 -3.30 13.95
N ALA A 373 4.17 -2.55 13.69
CA ALA A 373 4.26 -1.60 12.58
C ALA A 373 4.81 -2.24 11.30
N GLY A 374 5.53 -3.35 11.37
CA GLY A 374 6.18 -3.93 10.20
C GLY A 374 7.27 -4.94 10.51
N GLY A 375 7.76 -5.62 9.48
CA GLY A 375 8.90 -6.53 9.59
C GLY A 375 8.54 -8.00 9.81
N GLY A 376 7.25 -8.35 9.75
CA GLY A 376 6.82 -9.76 9.69
C GLY A 376 6.96 -10.31 8.27
N TYR A 377 6.78 -11.62 8.13
CA TYR A 377 7.03 -12.35 6.90
C TYR A 377 5.78 -13.10 6.43
N SER A 378 5.64 -13.28 5.12
CA SER A 378 4.55 -14.06 4.53
C SER A 378 4.92 -14.57 3.14
N THR A 379 4.07 -15.44 2.58
CA THR A 379 4.11 -15.87 1.18
C THR A 379 3.02 -15.15 0.38
N ALA A 380 3.16 -15.14 -0.95
CA ALA A 380 2.13 -14.56 -1.82
C ALA A 380 0.78 -15.30 -1.69
N GLU A 381 0.82 -16.62 -1.50
CA GLU A 381 -0.38 -17.44 -1.28
C GLU A 381 -1.10 -17.09 0.03
N ASP A 382 -0.36 -16.91 1.13
CA ASP A 382 -0.98 -16.54 2.40
C ASP A 382 -1.53 -15.11 2.36
N MET A 383 -0.88 -14.19 1.65
CA MET A 383 -1.44 -12.87 1.39
C MET A 383 -2.72 -12.93 0.55
N LEU A 384 -2.83 -13.85 -0.41
CA LEU A 384 -4.09 -14.10 -1.12
C LEU A 384 -5.17 -14.58 -0.14
N LYS A 385 -4.87 -15.54 0.73
CA LYS A 385 -5.82 -16.02 1.75
C LYS A 385 -6.30 -14.90 2.68
N TYR A 386 -5.42 -13.98 3.06
CA TYR A 386 -5.79 -12.79 3.83
C TYR A 386 -6.82 -11.93 3.09
N VAL A 387 -6.57 -11.62 1.81
CA VAL A 387 -7.49 -10.83 0.98
C VAL A 387 -8.83 -11.54 0.80
N LEU A 388 -8.82 -12.85 0.55
CA LEU A 388 -10.04 -13.64 0.44
C LEU A 388 -10.83 -13.64 1.77
N ALA A 389 -10.14 -13.73 2.91
CA ALA A 389 -10.79 -13.64 4.22
C ALA A 389 -11.45 -12.27 4.47
N LEU A 390 -10.87 -11.17 3.97
CA LEU A 390 -11.50 -9.85 4.01
C LEU A 390 -12.71 -9.78 3.05
N LYS A 391 -12.54 -10.26 1.81
CA LYS A 391 -13.61 -10.32 0.79
C LYS A 391 -14.83 -11.10 1.30
N ASP A 392 -14.60 -12.24 1.93
CA ASP A 392 -15.63 -13.13 2.46
C ASP A 392 -16.15 -12.68 3.85
N LYS A 393 -15.69 -11.53 4.35
CA LYS A 393 -16.04 -10.96 5.67
C LYS A 393 -15.74 -11.89 6.85
N LYS A 394 -14.83 -12.85 6.66
CA LYS A 394 -14.26 -13.68 7.74
C LYS A 394 -13.38 -12.84 8.66
N LEU A 395 -12.66 -11.90 8.07
CA LEU A 395 -12.05 -10.78 8.76
C LEU A 395 -12.84 -9.51 8.47
N ASP A 396 -12.96 -8.65 9.48
CA ASP A 396 -13.60 -7.35 9.32
C ASP A 396 -12.56 -6.25 9.43
N LEU A 397 -12.48 -5.45 8.38
CA LEU A 397 -11.70 -4.22 8.34
C LEU A 397 -12.57 -3.16 7.66
N PRO A 398 -13.03 -2.11 8.38
CA PRO A 398 -14.11 -1.24 7.92
C PRO A 398 -13.92 -0.59 6.54
N ASP A 399 -12.68 -0.29 6.16
CA ASP A 399 -12.32 0.36 4.90
C ASP A 399 -11.91 -0.61 3.78
N ALA A 400 -11.80 -1.91 4.06
CA ALA A 400 -11.40 -2.90 3.06
C ALA A 400 -12.47 -3.16 1.98
N ALA A 401 -13.72 -2.75 2.21
CA ALA A 401 -14.81 -2.91 1.24
C ALA A 401 -14.57 -2.16 -0.08
N SER A 402 -13.76 -1.09 -0.06
CA SER A 402 -13.34 -0.33 -1.25
C SER A 402 -12.11 -0.93 -1.94
N GLY A 403 -11.61 -2.07 -1.44
CA GLY A 403 -10.35 -2.68 -1.84
C GLY A 403 -9.21 -2.42 -0.88
N LEU A 404 -8.03 -2.92 -1.24
CA LEU A 404 -6.83 -2.81 -0.42
C LEU A 404 -5.61 -2.59 -1.32
N GLY A 405 -5.10 -1.36 -1.33
CA GLY A 405 -3.79 -1.02 -1.91
C GLY A 405 -2.80 -0.71 -0.79
N ILE A 406 -1.81 -1.57 -0.60
CA ILE A 406 -0.80 -1.38 0.44
C ILE A 406 0.58 -1.85 -0.01
N ALA A 407 1.58 -1.03 0.30
CA ALA A 407 2.98 -1.35 0.10
C ALA A 407 3.75 -1.35 1.42
N GLY A 408 4.78 -2.18 1.49
CA GLY A 408 5.77 -2.21 2.55
C GLY A 408 7.17 -2.00 1.96
N GLY A 409 7.98 -1.18 2.61
CA GLY A 409 9.29 -0.83 2.07
C GLY A 409 10.29 -0.42 3.14
N ALA A 410 11.52 -0.91 3.00
CA ALA A 410 12.74 -0.48 3.69
C ALA A 410 13.94 -1.05 2.91
N PRO A 411 15.19 -0.66 3.20
CA PRO A 411 16.35 -1.26 2.54
C PRO A 411 16.32 -2.81 2.60
N GLY A 412 16.40 -3.46 1.43
CA GLY A 412 16.30 -4.90 1.19
C GLY A 412 14.91 -5.51 1.40
N ILE A 413 13.86 -4.71 1.52
CA ILE A 413 12.49 -5.13 1.78
C ILE A 413 11.55 -4.36 0.86
N ASN A 414 10.83 -5.04 -0.03
CA ASN A 414 9.72 -4.41 -0.72
C ASN A 414 8.58 -5.39 -1.00
N SER A 415 7.36 -4.95 -0.76
CA SER A 415 6.15 -5.72 -0.99
C SER A 415 5.03 -4.79 -1.42
N ALA A 416 4.16 -5.28 -2.29
CA ALA A 416 2.97 -4.60 -2.76
C ALA A 416 1.81 -5.60 -2.82
N LEU A 417 0.66 -5.15 -2.37
CA LEU A 417 -0.61 -5.87 -2.47
C LEU A 417 -1.64 -4.87 -2.97
N GLU A 418 -2.24 -5.20 -4.11
CA GLU A 418 -3.33 -4.44 -4.73
C GLU A 418 -4.51 -5.39 -4.88
N TRP A 419 -5.59 -5.12 -4.16
CA TRP A 419 -6.87 -5.77 -4.34
C TRP A 419 -7.89 -4.72 -4.73
N ASP A 420 -8.47 -4.91 -5.89
CA ASP A 420 -9.56 -4.10 -6.39
C ASP A 420 -10.82 -4.99 -6.50
N PRO A 421 -11.81 -4.84 -5.59
CA PRO A 421 -13.05 -5.60 -5.62
C PRO A 421 -13.83 -5.44 -6.92
N ARG A 422 -13.52 -4.41 -7.70
CA ARG A 422 -14.32 -3.95 -8.85
C ARG A 422 -13.81 -4.56 -10.15
N SER A 423 -12.48 -4.67 -10.29
CA SER A 423 -11.88 -5.47 -11.37
C SER A 423 -11.94 -6.98 -11.05
N GLY A 424 -12.10 -7.33 -9.76
CA GLY A 424 -12.03 -8.72 -9.29
C GLY A 424 -10.60 -9.22 -9.15
N TYR A 425 -9.59 -8.41 -9.52
CA TYR A 425 -8.20 -8.81 -9.49
C TYR A 425 -7.52 -8.53 -8.14
N ILE A 426 -6.62 -9.44 -7.79
CA ILE A 426 -5.71 -9.36 -6.65
C ILE A 426 -4.30 -9.54 -7.21
N VAL A 427 -3.45 -8.54 -7.04
CA VAL A 427 -2.05 -8.54 -7.44
C VAL A 427 -1.19 -8.46 -6.19
N ILE A 428 -0.33 -9.45 -6.00
CA ILE A 428 0.59 -9.53 -4.87
C ILE A 428 2.00 -9.68 -5.43
N VAL A 429 2.89 -8.77 -5.07
CA VAL A 429 4.31 -8.81 -5.45
C VAL A 429 5.15 -8.68 -4.20
N LEU A 430 5.97 -9.70 -3.92
CA LEU A 430 6.86 -9.74 -2.76
C LEU A 430 8.29 -9.88 -3.26
N THR A 431 9.19 -8.98 -2.84
CA THR A 431 10.59 -8.98 -3.30
C THR A 431 11.55 -8.87 -2.13
N ASN A 432 12.77 -9.34 -2.34
CA ASN A 432 13.87 -9.19 -1.40
C ASN A 432 14.87 -8.08 -1.80
N PHE A 433 14.39 -7.10 -2.57
CA PHE A 433 15.11 -5.89 -2.98
C PHE A 433 14.48 -4.63 -2.39
N ASP A 434 15.17 -3.51 -2.53
CA ASP A 434 14.72 -2.20 -2.10
C ASP A 434 13.41 -1.76 -2.76
N PRO A 435 12.63 -0.88 -2.11
CA PRO A 435 11.68 -0.05 -2.82
C PRO A 435 12.39 0.76 -3.91
N PRO A 436 11.73 1.00 -5.04
CA PRO A 436 10.32 0.71 -5.30
C PRO A 436 10.06 -0.61 -6.06
N THR A 437 10.96 -1.59 -6.09
CA THR A 437 10.89 -2.78 -6.98
C THR A 437 9.52 -3.48 -7.04
N ALA A 438 8.98 -3.94 -5.91
CA ALA A 438 7.67 -4.60 -5.86
C ALA A 438 6.53 -3.64 -6.21
N GLY A 439 6.60 -2.39 -5.76
CA GLY A 439 5.60 -1.37 -6.05
C GLY A 439 5.53 -1.00 -7.54
N GLN A 440 6.68 -0.84 -8.19
CA GLN A 440 6.76 -0.60 -9.64
C GLN A 440 6.24 -1.79 -10.43
N ALA A 441 6.63 -3.02 -10.05
CA ALA A 441 6.12 -4.22 -10.69
C ALA A 441 4.59 -4.35 -10.53
N ALA A 442 4.05 -4.15 -9.32
CA ALA A 442 2.61 -4.19 -9.09
C ALA A 442 1.86 -3.12 -9.90
N ARG A 443 2.34 -1.88 -9.94
CA ARG A 443 1.74 -0.82 -10.77
C ARG A 443 1.75 -1.16 -12.26
N ARG A 444 2.85 -1.73 -12.76
CA ARG A 444 2.95 -2.17 -14.15
C ARG A 444 1.92 -3.26 -14.46
N ILE A 445 1.82 -4.27 -13.59
CA ILE A 445 0.85 -5.37 -13.70
C ILE A 445 -0.59 -4.83 -13.66
N VAL A 446 -0.91 -3.96 -12.70
CA VAL A 446 -2.25 -3.36 -12.58
C VAL A 446 -2.62 -2.56 -13.83
N GLY A 447 -1.67 -1.83 -14.43
CA GLY A 447 -1.90 -1.10 -15.67
C GLY A 447 -2.12 -1.97 -16.90
N TRP A 448 -1.76 -3.26 -16.84
CA TRP A 448 -1.99 -4.24 -17.91
C TRP A 448 -3.25 -5.08 -17.73
N LEU A 449 -3.96 -4.93 -16.61
CA LEU A 449 -5.18 -5.68 -16.36
C LEU A 449 -6.12 -5.56 -17.57
N PRO A 450 -6.68 -6.68 -18.07
CA PRO A 450 -7.72 -6.63 -19.08
C PRO A 450 -8.87 -5.77 -18.56
N GLN A 451 -9.29 -4.79 -19.36
CA GLN A 451 -10.37 -3.87 -19.02
C GLN A 451 -11.69 -4.35 -19.57
#